data_AF-A0A5A7WDI2-F1
#
_entry.id   AF-A0A5A7WDI2-F1
#
_cell.length_a   1.000
_cell.length_b   1.000
_cell.length_c   1.000
_cell.angle_alpha   90.00
_cell.angle_beta   90.00
_cell.angle_gamma   90.00
#
_symmetry.space_group_name_H-M   'P 1'
#
loop_
_entity.id
_entity.type
_entity.pdbx_description
1 polymer ?
#
loop_
_entity_poly.entity_id
_entity_poly.type
_entity_poly.pdbx_seq_one_letter_code
_entity_poly.pdbx_strand_id
1 'polypeptide(L)'
;MNKFHLACLAVLLPSSAHAEKVLIDRDNSASSGVEIVAGGWNRKAHTDNTYKAFDDFKKGGLGKYDFYYSLEIVPQFSPDYKDCKSNPNFLSYVKSFFGIARGSIMVIRTSIDYRWATGSSISLLPDKSALILSATGADSTKAAIGSGCYFDHTKRPTFPLVQYRGGDANSSFDDFQLKLSVEAAAVQDYKIVSNVTSIFSDVSAASAYNVGLAGLASPAFKAFQNIAENFQKNLNAAGTYADQVSVIHTMRARGNPDDNRVVITIPAMFGGNPQNGSLAIYIKRMASIGLAGDPTPIKPDDVLTSIELASRQCPPQKIASSGCDATNSSVREAVATALKAVDDAIVATSPVAQVFDLTTDGRKSKVYDLCQSIRTVARTKLQLSTLDEMLVRWAITKDSGLQAELSDPSKAATLAAAQKPKAVTVADLKNMCWNTGDDETLRAVAKSLKRSLS
;
A
#
# COMPACT_ATOMS: atom_id res chain seq x y z
N MET A 1 -17.60 47.13 -24.18
CA MET A 1 -17.25 46.96 -22.76
C MET A 1 -17.78 45.60 -22.32
N ASN A 2 -16.97 44.56 -22.44
CA ASN A 2 -16.18 43.92 -21.38
C ASN A 2 -16.99 43.24 -20.25
N LYS A 3 -17.00 41.89 -20.33
CA LYS A 3 -16.75 40.90 -19.25
C LYS A 3 -17.90 40.60 -18.28
N PHE A 4 -18.18 39.37 -17.82
CA PHE A 4 -17.36 38.15 -17.66
C PHE A 4 -18.24 36.89 -17.77
N HIS A 5 -17.69 35.83 -18.35
CA HIS A 5 -18.19 34.45 -18.28
C HIS A 5 -17.99 33.84 -16.89
N LEU A 6 -18.99 33.13 -16.37
CA LEU A 6 -18.81 32.09 -15.37
C LEU A 6 -19.60 30.85 -15.81
N ALA A 7 -19.01 30.07 -16.72
CA ALA A 7 -19.51 28.74 -17.02
C ALA A 7 -19.12 27.83 -15.85
N CYS A 8 -20.11 27.40 -15.07
CA CYS A 8 -19.97 26.32 -14.12
C CYS A 8 -19.51 25.07 -14.88
N LEU A 9 -18.24 24.71 -14.71
CA LEU A 9 -17.71 23.41 -15.08
C LEU A 9 -18.32 22.40 -14.08
N ALA A 10 -19.50 21.87 -14.41
CA ALA A 10 -20.04 20.71 -13.73
C ALA A 10 -19.10 19.54 -14.01
N VAL A 11 -18.25 19.23 -13.04
CA VAL A 11 -17.52 17.96 -12.98
C VAL A 11 -18.58 16.89 -12.81
N LEU A 12 -19.00 16.29 -13.93
CA LEU A 12 -19.79 15.08 -13.95
C LEU A 12 -18.93 13.97 -13.33
N LEU A 13 -19.18 13.70 -12.05
CA LEU A 13 -18.74 12.48 -11.39
C LEU A 13 -19.51 11.32 -12.03
N PRO A 14 -18.86 10.31 -12.64
CA PRO A 14 -19.60 9.12 -13.05
C PRO A 14 -20.08 8.39 -11.79
N SER A 15 -21.39 8.27 -11.67
CA SER A 15 -22.10 7.54 -10.63
C SER A 15 -22.13 6.04 -10.93
N SER A 16 -21.85 5.25 -9.89
CA SER A 16 -22.30 3.87 -9.64
C SER A 16 -22.02 2.78 -10.70
N ALA A 17 -21.10 1.87 -10.32
CA ALA A 17 -21.10 0.43 -10.60
C ALA A 17 -21.69 -0.01 -11.95
N HIS A 18 -20.98 0.30 -13.03
CA HIS A 18 -21.12 -0.41 -14.29
C HIS A 18 -19.79 -1.09 -14.60
N ALA A 19 -19.83 -2.36 -15.02
CA ALA A 19 -18.71 -2.95 -15.72
C ALA A 19 -18.51 -2.10 -16.97
N GLU A 20 -17.47 -1.27 -16.99
CA GLU A 20 -17.06 -0.58 -18.21
C GLU A 20 -16.39 -1.62 -19.09
N LYS A 21 -17.24 -2.31 -19.86
CA LYS A 21 -16.73 -3.06 -21.00
C LYS A 21 -16.20 -2.02 -21.97
N VAL A 22 -14.89 -2.02 -22.17
CA VAL A 22 -14.29 -1.39 -23.33
C VAL A 22 -14.64 -2.28 -24.53
N LEU A 23 -15.87 -2.11 -25.01
CA LEU A 23 -16.33 -2.72 -26.24
C LEU A 23 -15.80 -1.90 -27.40
N ILE A 24 -14.91 -2.53 -28.16
CA ILE A 24 -14.44 -1.98 -29.42
C ILE A 24 -15.31 -2.57 -30.53
N ASP A 25 -15.64 -1.66 -31.45
CA ASP A 25 -16.20 -1.91 -32.78
C ASP A 25 -15.65 -3.20 -33.40
N ARG A 26 -16.57 -4.13 -33.67
CA ARG A 26 -16.28 -5.46 -34.24
C ARG A 26 -15.65 -5.37 -35.62
N ASP A 27 -15.80 -4.23 -36.31
CA ASP A 27 -15.38 -4.05 -37.69
C ASP A 27 -13.95 -3.50 -37.82
N ASN A 28 -13.30 -3.16 -36.70
CA ASN A 28 -11.92 -2.64 -36.70
C ASN A 28 -10.95 -3.62 -36.03
N SER A 29 -10.07 -4.24 -36.83
CA SER A 29 -9.10 -5.30 -36.45
C SER A 29 -8.02 -4.92 -35.40
N ALA A 30 -8.15 -3.75 -34.77
CA ALA A 30 -7.22 -3.20 -33.78
C ALA A 30 -7.78 -3.19 -32.33
N SER A 31 -8.74 -4.05 -32.02
CA SER A 31 -9.35 -4.15 -30.68
C SER A 31 -8.42 -4.78 -29.63
N SER A 32 -8.27 -4.15 -28.46
CA SER A 32 -7.57 -4.74 -27.31
C SER A 32 -8.41 -5.75 -26.51
N GLY A 33 -9.74 -5.63 -26.54
CA GLY A 33 -10.70 -6.50 -25.82
C GLY A 33 -10.55 -6.56 -24.29
N VAL A 34 -9.86 -5.60 -23.66
CA VAL A 34 -9.67 -5.52 -22.20
C VAL A 34 -10.99 -5.15 -21.51
N GLU A 35 -11.33 -5.85 -20.44
CA GLU A 35 -12.51 -5.52 -19.61
C GLU A 35 -12.05 -5.00 -18.25
N ILE A 36 -12.57 -3.85 -17.81
CA ILE A 36 -12.28 -3.27 -16.49
C ILE A 36 -13.57 -3.34 -15.66
N VAL A 37 -13.56 -4.17 -14.63
CA VAL A 37 -14.72 -4.45 -13.78
C VAL A 37 -14.44 -3.97 -12.36
N ALA A 38 -15.24 -3.02 -11.88
CA ALA A 38 -15.29 -2.69 -10.46
C ALA A 38 -15.90 -3.86 -9.68
N GLY A 39 -15.36 -4.15 -8.50
CA GLY A 39 -15.68 -5.34 -7.74
C GLY A 39 -15.89 -5.06 -6.26
N GLY A 40 -16.73 -5.91 -5.66
CA GLY A 40 -17.09 -5.85 -4.25
C GLY A 40 -15.94 -6.12 -3.28
N TRP A 41 -16.11 -5.64 -2.04
CA TRP A 41 -15.22 -5.95 -0.93
C TRP A 41 -15.42 -7.39 -0.43
N ASN A 42 -14.32 -8.14 -0.29
CA ASN A 42 -14.32 -9.49 0.30
C ASN A 42 -13.37 -9.54 1.50
N ARG A 43 -13.92 -9.74 2.71
CA ARG A 43 -13.14 -9.81 3.96
C ARG A 43 -11.96 -10.79 3.87
N LYS A 44 -12.15 -11.98 3.27
CA LYS A 44 -11.10 -13.01 3.18
C LYS A 44 -9.90 -12.54 2.36
N ALA A 45 -10.14 -11.80 1.29
CA ALA A 45 -9.12 -11.32 0.37
C ALA A 45 -8.54 -9.95 0.76
N HIS A 46 -9.36 -9.06 1.32
CA HIS A 46 -9.05 -7.64 1.52
C HIS A 46 -8.64 -7.29 2.96
N THR A 47 -8.47 -8.29 3.83
CA THR A 47 -8.04 -8.07 5.21
C THR A 47 -6.98 -9.09 5.62
N ASP A 48 -6.01 -8.63 6.39
CA ASP A 48 -5.04 -9.50 7.05
C ASP A 48 -5.63 -10.15 8.32
N ASN A 49 -4.82 -10.93 9.03
CA ASN A 49 -5.27 -11.59 10.25
C ASN A 49 -5.44 -10.61 11.43
N THR A 50 -4.60 -9.57 11.50
CA THR A 50 -4.69 -8.58 12.59
C THR A 50 -6.00 -7.81 12.53
N TYR A 51 -6.44 -7.41 11.34
CA TYR A 51 -7.70 -6.74 11.09
C TYR A 51 -8.88 -7.63 11.50
N LYS A 52 -8.90 -8.89 11.05
CA LYS A 52 -9.98 -9.83 11.41
C LYS A 52 -10.08 -10.00 12.92
N ALA A 53 -8.96 -10.23 13.59
CA ALA A 53 -8.93 -10.43 15.03
C ALA A 53 -9.42 -9.19 15.82
N PHE A 54 -9.02 -7.99 15.39
CA PHE A 54 -9.44 -6.76 16.08
C PHE A 54 -10.91 -6.41 15.81
N ASP A 55 -11.36 -6.61 14.58
CA ASP A 55 -12.74 -6.39 14.15
C ASP A 55 -13.70 -7.37 14.86
N ASP A 56 -13.33 -8.64 14.96
CA ASP A 56 -14.09 -9.67 15.70
C ASP A 56 -14.16 -9.34 17.20
N PHE A 57 -13.09 -8.76 17.77
CA PHE A 57 -13.08 -8.33 19.17
C PHE A 57 -14.00 -7.12 19.41
N LYS A 58 -13.95 -6.09 18.56
CA LYS A 58 -14.76 -4.86 18.73
C LYS A 58 -16.25 -5.06 18.49
N LYS A 59 -16.68 -6.09 17.74
CA LYS A 59 -18.07 -6.43 17.42
C LYS A 59 -18.91 -5.37 16.66
N GLY A 60 -18.49 -4.11 16.65
CA GLY A 60 -19.16 -2.98 15.97
C GLY A 60 -18.43 -2.46 14.73
N GLY A 61 -17.41 -3.18 14.25
CA GLY A 61 -16.54 -2.71 13.18
C GLY A 61 -15.40 -1.82 13.67
N LEU A 62 -14.34 -1.72 12.86
CA LEU A 62 -13.23 -0.80 13.13
C LEU A 62 -13.55 0.63 12.68
N GLY A 63 -13.19 1.61 13.52
CA GLY A 63 -13.45 3.03 13.33
C GLY A 63 -12.26 3.82 12.77
N LYS A 64 -12.35 5.15 12.88
CA LYS A 64 -11.26 6.08 12.57
C LYS A 64 -10.00 5.69 13.33
N TYR A 65 -8.85 5.66 12.66
CA TYR A 65 -7.54 5.28 13.20
C TYR A 65 -7.38 3.83 13.66
N ASP A 66 -8.40 2.98 13.57
CA ASP A 66 -8.28 1.60 14.09
C ASP A 66 -7.47 0.67 13.16
N PHE A 67 -7.21 1.06 11.92
CA PHE A 67 -6.50 0.23 10.94
C PHE A 67 -5.70 1.05 9.94
N TYR A 68 -4.78 0.37 9.29
CA TYR A 68 -4.10 0.79 8.08
C TYR A 68 -4.70 0.14 6.85
N TYR A 69 -4.49 0.76 5.71
CA TYR A 69 -4.84 0.19 4.41
C TYR A 69 -3.78 0.52 3.36
N SER A 70 -3.63 -0.36 2.38
CA SER A 70 -2.74 -0.21 1.23
C SER A 70 -3.42 -0.76 -0.02
N LEU A 71 -2.93 -0.36 -1.19
CA LEU A 71 -3.27 -1.04 -2.43
C LEU A 71 -2.42 -2.30 -2.58
N GLU A 72 -3.04 -3.34 -3.12
CA GLU A 72 -2.39 -4.58 -3.53
C GLU A 72 -2.69 -4.83 -5.01
N ILE A 73 -1.67 -5.24 -5.76
CA ILE A 73 -1.80 -5.61 -7.17
C ILE A 73 -1.46 -7.09 -7.31
N VAL A 74 -2.49 -7.89 -7.61
CA VAL A 74 -2.40 -9.35 -7.67
C VAL A 74 -2.68 -9.83 -9.09
N PRO A 75 -1.64 -10.25 -9.84
CA PRO A 75 -1.83 -10.95 -11.10
C PRO A 75 -2.47 -12.32 -10.89
N GLN A 76 -3.45 -12.63 -11.72
CA GLN A 76 -4.17 -13.90 -11.84
C GLN A 76 -3.99 -14.42 -13.27
N PHE A 77 -2.74 -14.46 -13.73
CA PHE A 77 -2.33 -15.06 -15.01
C PHE A 77 -1.95 -16.53 -14.78
N SER A 78 -2.27 -17.40 -15.75
CA SER A 78 -1.61 -18.70 -15.82
C SER A 78 -0.24 -18.45 -16.45
N PRO A 79 0.88 -18.66 -15.74
CA PRO A 79 2.23 -18.35 -16.25
C PRO A 79 2.70 -19.33 -17.35
N ASP A 80 1.78 -20.02 -18.02
CA ASP A 80 2.13 -20.98 -19.05
C ASP A 80 2.59 -20.23 -20.29
N TYR A 81 3.90 -20.03 -20.38
CA TYR A 81 4.63 -19.75 -21.61
C TYR A 81 4.34 -20.86 -22.63
N LYS A 82 3.24 -20.76 -23.35
CA LYS A 82 2.89 -21.74 -24.39
C LYS A 82 3.67 -21.41 -25.67
N ASP A 83 4.39 -22.42 -26.15
CA ASP A 83 5.02 -22.52 -27.48
C ASP A 83 6.26 -21.67 -27.83
N CYS A 84 7.06 -21.26 -26.85
CA CYS A 84 8.45 -20.84 -27.12
C CYS A 84 9.40 -22.02 -26.96
N LYS A 85 9.35 -22.95 -27.93
CA LYS A 85 10.18 -24.16 -27.88
C LYS A 85 11.67 -23.78 -27.76
N SER A 86 12.21 -24.01 -26.57
CA SER A 86 13.64 -24.16 -26.20
C SER A 86 14.58 -22.95 -26.02
N ASN A 87 14.18 -21.80 -25.47
CA ASN A 87 15.17 -20.78 -25.04
C ASN A 87 14.91 -20.21 -23.63
N PRO A 88 15.73 -20.57 -22.61
CA PRO A 88 15.46 -20.27 -21.20
C PRO A 88 15.83 -18.85 -20.77
N ASN A 89 16.35 -17.99 -21.65
CA ASN A 89 16.61 -16.59 -21.31
C ASN A 89 15.66 -15.66 -22.08
N PHE A 90 15.15 -14.66 -21.35
CA PHE A 90 14.19 -13.67 -21.83
C PHE A 90 14.65 -12.93 -23.08
N LEU A 91 15.96 -12.71 -23.25
CA LEU A 91 16.52 -12.03 -24.43
C LEU A 91 16.41 -12.88 -25.71
N SER A 92 16.70 -14.19 -25.62
CA SER A 92 16.56 -15.13 -26.72
C SER A 92 15.08 -15.34 -27.08
N TYR A 93 14.20 -15.36 -26.08
CA TYR A 93 12.75 -15.32 -26.27
C TYR A 93 12.32 -14.09 -27.08
N VAL A 94 12.75 -12.89 -26.65
CA VAL A 94 12.42 -11.63 -27.34
C VAL A 94 12.96 -11.67 -28.78
N LYS A 95 14.19 -12.12 -29.01
CA LYS A 95 14.75 -12.27 -30.38
C LYS A 95 13.92 -13.21 -31.26
N SER A 96 13.47 -14.35 -30.72
CA SER A 96 12.62 -15.31 -31.46
C SER A 96 11.20 -14.82 -31.66
N PHE A 97 10.61 -14.14 -30.66
CA PHE A 97 9.29 -13.52 -30.71
C PHE A 97 9.22 -12.40 -31.73
N PHE A 98 10.31 -11.63 -31.88
CA PHE A 98 10.35 -10.51 -32.80
C PHE A 98 10.90 -10.90 -34.18
N GLY A 99 11.44 -12.11 -34.38
CA GLY A 99 11.74 -12.68 -35.71
C GLY A 99 10.50 -13.04 -36.55
N ILE A 100 9.38 -12.38 -36.29
CA ILE A 100 8.01 -12.72 -36.64
C ILE A 100 7.45 -11.65 -37.57
N ALA A 101 6.70 -12.04 -38.60
CA ALA A 101 6.17 -11.11 -39.62
C ALA A 101 4.94 -10.32 -39.17
N ARG A 102 4.21 -10.80 -38.14
CA ARG A 102 3.02 -10.15 -37.57
C ARG A 102 2.97 -10.33 -36.06
N GLY A 103 2.77 -9.25 -35.31
CA GLY A 103 2.61 -9.30 -33.86
C GLY A 103 1.55 -8.34 -33.36
N SER A 104 1.12 -8.53 -32.12
CA SER A 104 0.33 -7.55 -31.38
C SER A 104 0.90 -7.36 -29.98
N ILE A 105 0.80 -6.13 -29.51
CA ILE A 105 1.31 -5.73 -28.21
C ILE A 105 0.25 -4.91 -27.50
N MET A 106 0.20 -5.05 -26.17
CA MET A 106 -0.63 -4.26 -25.28
C MET A 106 0.16 -3.83 -24.05
N VAL A 107 0.00 -2.56 -23.69
CA VAL A 107 0.49 -1.94 -22.47
C VAL A 107 -0.71 -1.46 -21.68
N ILE A 108 -0.83 -1.89 -20.42
CA ILE A 108 -1.78 -1.29 -19.48
C ILE A 108 -0.99 -0.36 -18.59
N ARG A 109 -1.31 0.92 -18.67
CA ARG A 109 -0.71 1.97 -17.86
C ARG A 109 -1.68 2.40 -16.77
N THR A 110 -1.11 2.88 -15.68
CA THR A 110 -1.88 3.39 -14.58
C THR A 110 -1.22 4.60 -13.94
N SER A 111 -2.04 5.45 -13.34
CA SER A 111 -1.61 6.42 -12.34
C SER A 111 -2.45 6.24 -11.09
N ILE A 112 -1.81 6.38 -9.94
CA ILE A 112 -2.45 6.13 -8.65
C ILE A 112 -2.17 7.32 -7.76
N ASP A 113 -3.23 8.07 -7.49
CA ASP A 113 -3.21 9.20 -6.58
C ASP A 113 -3.89 8.81 -5.26
N TYR A 114 -3.23 8.98 -4.12
CA TYR A 114 -3.85 8.87 -2.80
C TYR A 114 -4.38 10.23 -2.34
N ARG A 115 -5.65 10.31 -1.97
CA ARG A 115 -6.33 11.54 -1.54
C ARG A 115 -6.79 11.41 -0.09
N TRP A 116 -6.34 12.32 0.77
CA TRP A 116 -6.68 12.30 2.22
C TRP A 116 -7.43 13.53 2.70
N ALA A 117 -7.50 14.59 1.88
CA ALA A 117 -8.28 15.80 2.15
C ALA A 117 -8.55 16.56 0.84
N THR A 118 -9.48 17.50 0.85
CA THR A 118 -9.78 18.34 -0.32
C THR A 118 -8.53 19.08 -0.77
N GLY A 119 -8.18 18.98 -2.05
CA GLY A 119 -6.98 19.61 -2.61
C GLY A 119 -5.66 19.01 -2.14
N SER A 120 -5.70 17.89 -1.39
CA SER A 120 -4.52 17.18 -0.90
C SER A 120 -4.48 15.78 -1.49
N SER A 121 -3.64 15.60 -2.52
CA SER A 121 -3.38 14.32 -3.16
C SER A 121 -1.89 14.09 -3.35
N ILE A 122 -1.48 12.81 -3.36
CA ILE A 122 -0.12 12.42 -3.71
C ILE A 122 -0.14 11.35 -4.78
N SER A 123 0.73 11.50 -5.76
CA SER A 123 0.97 10.44 -6.72
C SER A 123 1.81 9.36 -6.05
N LEU A 124 1.20 8.20 -5.78
CA LEU A 124 1.89 6.99 -5.36
C LEU A 124 2.50 6.27 -6.56
N LEU A 125 1.83 6.35 -7.70
CA LEU A 125 2.33 5.83 -8.97
C LEU A 125 2.19 6.95 -10.02
N PRO A 126 3.31 7.48 -10.55
CA PRO A 126 3.31 8.60 -11.49
C PRO A 126 2.44 8.36 -12.72
N ASP A 127 2.08 9.46 -13.38
CA ASP A 127 1.21 9.40 -14.55
C ASP A 127 1.75 8.48 -15.65
N LYS A 128 0.86 7.70 -16.28
CA LYS A 128 1.18 6.74 -17.34
C LYS A 128 2.24 5.66 -16.98
N SER A 129 2.42 5.34 -15.70
CA SER A 129 3.30 4.24 -15.28
C SER A 129 2.82 2.91 -15.86
N ALA A 130 3.70 2.17 -16.53
CA ALA A 130 3.34 0.85 -17.03
C ALA A 130 3.12 -0.13 -15.87
N LEU A 131 2.04 -0.92 -15.96
CA LEU A 131 1.69 -1.95 -14.99
C LEU A 131 1.79 -3.36 -15.58
N ILE A 132 1.30 -3.50 -16.82
CA ILE A 132 1.34 -4.75 -17.59
C ILE A 132 1.90 -4.46 -18.97
N LEU A 133 2.79 -5.35 -19.41
CA LEU A 133 3.22 -5.46 -20.79
C LEU A 133 2.88 -6.87 -21.27
N SER A 134 2.11 -6.96 -22.35
CA SER A 134 1.70 -8.22 -22.97
C SER A 134 2.02 -8.16 -24.45
N ALA A 135 2.55 -9.23 -25.03
CA ALA A 135 2.68 -9.33 -26.48
C ALA A 135 2.49 -10.75 -26.98
N THR A 136 2.02 -10.85 -28.22
CA THR A 136 1.93 -12.09 -28.98
C THR A 136 2.46 -11.90 -30.41
N GLY A 137 3.08 -12.93 -30.99
CA GLY A 137 3.63 -12.87 -32.35
C GLY A 137 3.54 -14.21 -33.06
N ALA A 138 3.33 -14.21 -34.38
CA ALA A 138 3.23 -15.41 -35.21
C ALA A 138 4.35 -15.52 -36.28
N ASP A 139 5.03 -16.67 -36.32
CA ASP A 139 6.02 -16.99 -37.37
C ASP A 139 5.41 -16.78 -38.78
N SER A 140 6.19 -16.19 -39.70
CA SER A 140 5.79 -15.95 -41.09
C SER A 140 5.35 -17.23 -41.83
N THR A 141 5.86 -18.38 -41.40
CA THR A 141 5.56 -19.70 -41.97
C THR A 141 4.36 -20.40 -41.32
N LYS A 142 3.87 -19.91 -40.18
CA LYS A 142 2.77 -20.49 -39.39
C LYS A 142 1.76 -19.42 -38.98
N ALA A 143 1.32 -18.59 -39.93
CA ALA A 143 0.32 -17.55 -39.69
C ALA A 143 -1.11 -18.10 -39.46
N ALA A 144 -1.26 -19.18 -38.67
CA ALA A 144 -2.55 -19.64 -38.19
C ALA A 144 -2.92 -18.92 -36.89
N ILE A 145 -4.22 -18.73 -36.69
CA ILE A 145 -4.77 -18.14 -35.47
C ILE A 145 -4.43 -19.07 -34.30
N GLY A 146 -3.68 -18.58 -33.30
CA GLY A 146 -3.26 -19.34 -32.11
C GLY A 146 -1.85 -19.97 -32.17
N SER A 147 -1.14 -19.89 -33.30
CA SER A 147 0.27 -20.30 -33.39
C SER A 147 1.20 -19.09 -33.22
N GLY A 148 1.79 -18.94 -32.03
CA GLY A 148 2.64 -17.81 -31.73
C GLY A 148 3.35 -17.89 -30.38
N CYS A 149 4.31 -17.00 -30.17
CA CYS A 149 4.99 -16.80 -28.89
C CYS A 149 4.15 -15.81 -28.06
N TYR A 150 3.95 -16.07 -26.76
CA TYR A 150 3.24 -15.18 -25.83
C TYR A 150 4.09 -14.84 -24.62
N PHE A 151 4.10 -13.55 -24.23
CA PHE A 151 4.60 -13.15 -22.93
C PHE A 151 3.68 -12.15 -22.25
N ASP A 152 3.62 -12.27 -20.93
CA ASP A 152 3.10 -11.26 -20.03
C ASP A 152 4.16 -10.93 -18.97
N HIS A 153 4.33 -9.64 -18.72
CA HIS A 153 5.09 -9.17 -17.57
C HIS A 153 4.23 -8.21 -16.76
N THR A 154 3.93 -8.61 -15.52
CA THR A 154 3.18 -7.78 -14.57
C THR A 154 4.10 -7.29 -13.47
N LYS A 155 4.11 -5.98 -13.21
CA LYS A 155 4.78 -5.43 -12.03
C LYS A 155 3.88 -5.47 -10.81
N ARG A 156 4.52 -5.72 -9.67
CA ARG A 156 3.87 -5.80 -8.34
C ARG A 156 4.48 -4.75 -7.41
N PRO A 157 4.25 -3.46 -7.65
CA PRO A 157 4.73 -2.42 -6.75
C PRO A 157 4.10 -2.61 -5.36
N THR A 158 4.91 -2.42 -4.31
CA THR A 158 4.43 -2.39 -2.93
C THR A 158 4.02 -0.96 -2.59
N PHE A 159 2.77 -0.76 -2.16
CA PHE A 159 2.27 0.53 -1.74
C PHE A 159 2.43 0.73 -0.23
N PRO A 160 2.62 1.98 0.24
CA PRO A 160 2.69 2.24 1.67
C PRO A 160 1.38 1.88 2.36
N LEU A 161 1.47 1.39 3.60
CA LEU A 161 0.33 1.35 4.51
C LEU A 161 -0.05 2.79 4.85
N VAL A 162 -1.33 3.10 4.93
CA VAL A 162 -1.84 4.43 5.31
C VAL A 162 -2.82 4.27 6.45
N GLN A 163 -2.69 5.07 7.49
CA GLN A 163 -3.61 5.04 8.62
C GLN A 163 -4.96 5.59 8.15
N TYR A 164 -6.04 4.86 8.42
CA TYR A 164 -7.39 5.30 8.08
C TYR A 164 -7.81 6.51 8.93
N ARG A 165 -8.14 7.63 8.27
CA ARG A 165 -8.48 8.90 8.90
C ARG A 165 -9.98 9.16 8.95
N GLY A 166 -10.80 8.15 8.65
CA GLY A 166 -12.24 8.21 8.85
C GLY A 166 -13.06 8.57 7.62
N GLY A 167 -12.49 8.52 6.41
CA GLY A 167 -13.24 8.72 5.17
C GLY A 167 -14.43 7.76 5.04
N ASP A 168 -15.65 8.30 4.99
CA ASP A 168 -16.87 7.54 4.79
C ASP A 168 -17.32 7.51 3.31
N ALA A 169 -18.42 6.80 3.01
CA ALA A 169 -18.96 6.66 1.67
C ALA A 169 -19.38 7.99 1.00
N ASN A 170 -19.65 9.02 1.80
CA ASN A 170 -20.13 10.33 1.34
C ASN A 170 -19.00 11.37 1.30
N SER A 171 -17.85 11.07 1.90
CA SER A 171 -16.67 11.91 1.90
C SER A 171 -15.66 11.45 0.83
N SER A 172 -15.06 12.40 0.11
CA SER A 172 -14.06 12.13 -0.94
C SER A 172 -12.64 11.95 -0.38
N PHE A 173 -12.50 11.41 0.82
CA PHE A 173 -11.23 11.35 1.56
C PHE A 173 -10.91 9.92 1.99
N ASP A 174 -9.62 9.61 2.16
CA ASP A 174 -9.10 8.25 2.37
C ASP A 174 -9.42 7.30 1.21
N ASP A 175 -9.13 7.74 -0.02
CA ASP A 175 -9.32 6.96 -1.23
C ASP A 175 -8.10 6.98 -2.15
N PHE A 176 -8.08 6.02 -3.07
CA PHE A 176 -7.14 5.98 -4.19
C PHE A 176 -7.90 6.30 -5.47
N GLN A 177 -7.43 7.29 -6.22
CA GLN A 177 -7.87 7.51 -7.59
C GLN A 177 -6.92 6.79 -8.53
N LEU A 178 -7.44 5.79 -9.24
CA LEU A 178 -6.73 5.03 -10.24
C LEU A 178 -7.18 5.53 -11.60
N LYS A 179 -6.23 5.99 -12.40
CA LYS A 179 -6.47 6.22 -13.83
C LYS A 179 -5.82 5.06 -14.56
N LEU A 180 -6.58 4.35 -15.38
CA LEU A 180 -6.11 3.21 -16.15
C LEU A 180 -6.22 3.57 -17.61
N SER A 181 -5.13 3.39 -18.37
CA SER A 181 -5.17 3.51 -19.83
C SER A 181 -4.65 2.24 -20.49
N VAL A 182 -5.29 1.88 -21.59
CA VAL A 182 -4.91 0.73 -22.40
C VAL A 182 -4.41 1.22 -23.74
N GLU A 183 -3.19 0.81 -24.07
CA GLU A 183 -2.52 1.12 -25.32
C GLU A 183 -2.22 -0.22 -26.01
N ALA A 184 -2.73 -0.42 -27.22
CA ALA A 184 -2.51 -1.64 -27.99
C ALA A 184 -2.17 -1.33 -29.44
N ALA A 185 -1.32 -2.15 -30.04
CA ALA A 185 -0.83 -1.99 -31.40
C ALA A 185 -0.70 -3.34 -32.11
N ALA A 186 -0.92 -3.33 -33.42
CA ALA A 186 -0.61 -4.45 -34.31
C ALA A 186 0.62 -4.06 -35.14
N VAL A 187 1.66 -4.87 -35.11
CA VAL A 187 2.92 -4.59 -35.80
C VAL A 187 3.03 -5.45 -37.05
N GLN A 188 3.23 -4.79 -38.19
CA GLN A 188 3.55 -5.42 -39.48
C GLN A 188 4.89 -4.89 -40.02
N ASP A 189 5.98 -4.92 -39.24
CA ASP A 189 7.32 -4.68 -39.82
C ASP A 189 8.52 -5.10 -38.92
N TYR A 190 9.59 -5.56 -39.55
CA TYR A 190 10.77 -6.22 -38.93
C TYR A 190 11.76 -5.25 -38.26
N LYS A 191 11.70 -3.94 -38.51
CA LYS A 191 12.70 -2.96 -38.00
C LYS A 191 12.54 -2.59 -36.52
N ILE A 192 11.39 -2.84 -35.90
CA ILE A 192 11.11 -2.54 -34.47
C ILE A 192 11.77 -3.56 -33.54
N VAL A 193 11.99 -4.77 -34.05
CA VAL A 193 12.56 -5.96 -33.42
C VAL A 193 13.96 -5.72 -32.83
N SER A 194 14.82 -5.01 -33.56
CA SER A 194 16.21 -4.77 -33.16
C SER A 194 16.32 -3.75 -32.01
N ASN A 195 15.42 -2.77 -31.96
CA ASN A 195 15.42 -1.77 -30.90
C ASN A 195 14.81 -2.31 -29.61
N VAL A 196 13.79 -3.18 -29.74
CA VAL A 196 13.14 -3.82 -28.59
C VAL A 196 14.05 -4.84 -27.92
N THR A 197 14.83 -5.59 -28.69
CA THR A 197 15.80 -6.56 -28.16
C THR A 197 16.94 -5.93 -27.35
N SER A 198 17.43 -4.74 -27.71
CA SER A 198 18.47 -4.05 -26.93
C SER A 198 17.96 -3.50 -25.59
N ILE A 199 16.72 -3.01 -25.56
CA ILE A 199 16.07 -2.51 -24.35
C ILE A 199 15.91 -3.62 -23.31
N PHE A 200 15.61 -4.84 -23.74
CA PHE A 200 15.35 -5.97 -22.85
C PHE A 200 16.62 -6.66 -22.32
N SER A 201 17.77 -6.55 -23.00
CA SER A 201 19.05 -7.02 -22.44
C SER A 201 19.44 -6.26 -21.17
N ASP A 202 19.15 -4.96 -21.10
CA ASP A 202 19.45 -4.11 -19.93
C ASP A 202 18.64 -4.51 -18.67
N VAL A 203 17.53 -5.22 -18.87
CA VAL A 203 16.56 -5.64 -17.85
C VAL A 203 16.98 -6.93 -17.17
N SER A 204 17.52 -7.87 -17.96
CA SER A 204 18.05 -9.12 -17.43
C SER A 204 19.15 -8.84 -16.39
N ALA A 205 19.94 -7.78 -16.59
CA ALA A 205 20.93 -7.29 -15.64
C ALA A 205 20.32 -6.63 -14.39
N ALA A 206 19.18 -5.93 -14.51
CA ALA A 206 18.50 -5.27 -13.39
C ALA A 206 17.60 -6.20 -12.56
N SER A 207 17.13 -7.31 -13.14
CA SER A 207 16.22 -8.29 -12.49
C SER A 207 16.87 -9.11 -11.37
N ALA A 208 18.20 -9.05 -11.23
CA ALA A 208 18.95 -9.64 -10.12
C ALA A 208 18.73 -8.91 -8.78
N TYR A 209 18.14 -7.70 -8.79
CA TYR A 209 17.88 -6.90 -7.60
C TYR A 209 16.41 -6.97 -7.20
N ASN A 210 16.03 -8.07 -6.55
CA ASN A 210 14.72 -8.24 -5.95
C ASN A 210 14.88 -8.63 -4.48
N VAL A 211 15.41 -7.71 -3.66
CA VAL A 211 15.42 -7.86 -2.20
C VAL A 211 15.12 -6.50 -1.56
N GLY A 212 13.99 -6.41 -0.87
CA GLY A 212 13.69 -5.35 0.09
C GLY A 212 12.72 -4.24 -0.37
N LEU A 213 11.85 -3.87 0.57
CA LEU A 213 10.95 -2.71 0.83
C LEU A 213 10.89 -1.47 -0.10
N ALA A 214 11.51 -1.45 -1.28
CA ALA A 214 11.63 -0.27 -2.15
C ALA A 214 10.87 -0.37 -3.47
N GLY A 215 9.61 -0.82 -3.43
CA GLY A 215 8.83 -1.14 -4.63
C GLY A 215 8.84 -0.05 -5.72
N LEU A 216 8.48 1.20 -5.38
CA LEU A 216 8.27 2.27 -6.37
C LEU A 216 9.52 3.06 -6.74
N ALA A 217 10.53 3.12 -5.87
CA ALA A 217 11.80 3.80 -6.15
C ALA A 217 12.93 2.83 -6.53
N SER A 218 12.66 1.52 -6.53
CA SER A 218 13.68 0.51 -6.86
C SER A 218 14.28 0.78 -8.25
N PRO A 219 15.59 0.52 -8.42
CA PRO A 219 16.22 0.50 -9.73
C PRO A 219 15.47 -0.41 -10.72
N ALA A 220 14.91 -1.53 -10.23
CA ALA A 220 14.11 -2.45 -11.02
C ALA A 220 12.77 -1.84 -11.52
N PHE A 221 12.14 -0.97 -10.74
CA PHE A 221 10.94 -0.23 -11.16
C PHE A 221 11.29 0.83 -12.20
N LYS A 222 12.33 1.64 -11.98
CA LYS A 222 12.80 2.64 -12.95
C LYS A 222 13.22 2.00 -14.27
N ALA A 223 13.99 0.92 -14.22
CA ALA A 223 14.37 0.16 -15.41
C ALA A 223 13.13 -0.30 -16.18
N PHE A 224 12.09 -0.76 -15.48
CA PHE A 224 10.84 -1.16 -16.13
C PHE A 224 10.10 -0.02 -16.81
N GLN A 225 10.02 1.16 -16.18
CA GLN A 225 9.40 2.32 -16.82
C GLN A 225 10.19 2.72 -18.07
N ASN A 226 11.53 2.74 -18.01
CA ASN A 226 12.37 3.02 -19.18
C ASN A 226 12.15 2.00 -20.32
N ILE A 227 11.96 0.72 -20.00
CA ILE A 227 11.59 -0.28 -21.01
C ILE A 227 10.27 0.13 -21.65
N ALA A 228 9.24 0.36 -20.85
CA ALA A 228 7.90 0.63 -21.36
C ALA A 228 7.85 1.91 -22.20
N GLU A 229 8.61 2.95 -21.83
CA GLU A 229 8.75 4.18 -22.61
C GLU A 229 9.49 3.97 -23.94
N ASN A 230 10.64 3.29 -23.91
CA ASN A 230 11.38 3.03 -25.15
C ASN A 230 10.62 2.07 -26.07
N PHE A 231 9.93 1.10 -25.48
CA PHE A 231 9.05 0.18 -26.17
C PHE A 231 7.89 0.93 -26.85
N GLN A 232 7.24 1.85 -26.13
CA GLN A 232 6.23 2.75 -26.68
C GLN A 232 6.75 3.55 -27.86
N LYS A 233 7.94 4.16 -27.71
CA LYS A 233 8.57 4.98 -28.74
C LYS A 233 8.82 4.19 -30.02
N ASN A 234 9.28 2.95 -29.90
CA ASN A 234 9.52 2.09 -31.06
C ASN A 234 8.23 1.64 -31.73
N LEU A 235 7.21 1.32 -30.94
CA LEU A 235 5.86 1.09 -31.45
C LEU A 235 5.31 2.34 -32.17
N ASN A 236 5.56 3.56 -31.67
CA ASN A 236 5.02 4.79 -32.28
C ASN A 236 5.60 4.98 -33.68
N ALA A 237 6.88 4.66 -33.83
CA ALA A 237 7.58 4.65 -35.10
C ALA A 237 7.09 3.56 -36.06
N ALA A 238 6.43 2.51 -35.57
CA ALA A 238 5.91 1.38 -36.35
C ALA A 238 4.59 1.68 -37.08
N GLY A 239 3.87 2.72 -36.67
CA GLY A 239 2.54 3.03 -37.19
C GLY A 239 1.47 2.06 -36.71
N THR A 240 0.93 2.30 -35.51
CA THR A 240 -0.51 2.25 -35.16
C THR A 240 -0.66 2.54 -33.67
N TYR A 241 -1.34 3.64 -33.33
CA TYR A 241 -1.85 3.87 -31.98
C TYR A 241 -3.24 4.48 -32.03
N ALA A 242 -4.09 3.99 -31.15
CA ALA A 242 -5.00 4.84 -30.42
C ALA A 242 -4.80 4.53 -28.92
N ASP A 243 -4.68 5.55 -28.09
CA ASP A 243 -5.07 5.46 -26.68
C ASP A 243 -6.52 4.98 -26.70
N GLN A 244 -6.77 3.72 -26.33
CA GLN A 244 -8.07 3.13 -26.64
C GLN A 244 -9.13 3.61 -25.64
N VAL A 245 -8.79 3.64 -24.36
CA VAL A 245 -9.66 4.12 -23.27
C VAL A 245 -8.80 4.61 -22.11
N SER A 246 -9.28 5.64 -21.42
CA SER A 246 -8.84 6.03 -20.08
C SER A 246 -10.02 5.94 -19.12
N VAL A 247 -9.94 5.07 -18.11
CA VAL A 247 -10.95 4.93 -17.05
C VAL A 247 -10.39 5.52 -15.77
N ILE A 248 -11.20 6.32 -15.08
CA ILE A 248 -10.89 6.79 -13.74
C ILE A 248 -11.77 6.04 -12.75
N HIS A 249 -11.14 5.26 -11.88
CA HIS A 249 -11.83 4.56 -10.80
C HIS A 249 -11.37 5.11 -9.45
N THR A 250 -12.31 5.29 -8.52
CA THR A 250 -11.99 5.72 -7.16
C THR A 250 -12.22 4.56 -6.21
N MET A 251 -11.15 4.12 -5.55
CA MET A 251 -11.20 3.05 -4.57
C MET A 251 -11.18 3.61 -3.15
N ARG A 252 -12.24 3.39 -2.39
CA ARG A 252 -12.40 3.96 -1.05
C ARG A 252 -11.93 2.99 0.02
N ALA A 253 -11.16 3.48 1.01
CA ALA A 253 -10.70 2.65 2.12
C ALA A 253 -11.85 2.00 2.89
N ARG A 254 -13.01 2.66 2.96
CA ARG A 254 -14.28 2.17 3.52
C ARG A 254 -15.44 2.81 2.77
N GLY A 255 -16.54 2.09 2.56
CA GLY A 255 -17.72 2.61 1.87
C GLY A 255 -18.44 1.56 1.06
N ASN A 256 -18.94 1.94 -0.13
CA ASN A 256 -19.62 1.05 -1.05
C ASN A 256 -18.72 -0.17 -1.36
N PRO A 257 -19.22 -1.41 -1.18
CA PRO A 257 -18.45 -2.62 -1.47
C PRO A 257 -17.78 -2.58 -2.85
N ASP A 258 -18.44 -2.04 -3.86
CA ASP A 258 -17.99 -2.06 -5.26
C ASP A 258 -16.77 -1.17 -5.55
N ASP A 259 -16.40 -0.29 -4.61
CA ASP A 259 -15.26 0.63 -4.74
C ASP A 259 -13.98 0.07 -4.10
N ASN A 260 -13.90 -1.24 -3.80
CA ASN A 260 -12.75 -1.79 -3.07
C ASN A 260 -11.85 -2.67 -3.93
N ARG A 261 -12.26 -2.96 -5.17
CA ARG A 261 -11.54 -3.82 -6.09
C ARG A 261 -11.77 -3.37 -7.53
N VAL A 262 -10.73 -3.43 -8.33
CA VAL A 262 -10.78 -3.36 -9.79
C VAL A 262 -10.20 -4.66 -10.34
N VAL A 263 -10.87 -5.26 -11.31
CA VAL A 263 -10.38 -6.41 -12.06
C VAL A 263 -10.18 -5.98 -13.50
N ILE A 264 -8.98 -6.18 -14.01
CA ILE A 264 -8.64 -5.93 -15.40
C ILE A 264 -8.49 -7.29 -16.08
N THR A 265 -9.47 -7.68 -16.87
CA THR A 265 -9.46 -8.92 -17.64
C THR A 265 -8.75 -8.68 -18.96
N ILE A 266 -7.74 -9.52 -19.25
CA ILE A 266 -6.95 -9.43 -20.46
C ILE A 266 -7.35 -10.57 -21.40
N PRO A 267 -7.82 -10.27 -22.62
CA PRO A 267 -8.21 -11.31 -23.57
C PRO A 267 -6.98 -11.93 -24.25
N ALA A 268 -7.22 -13.03 -24.95
CA ALA A 268 -6.27 -13.53 -25.92
C ALA A 268 -6.14 -12.57 -27.11
N MET A 269 -4.93 -12.02 -27.29
CA MET A 269 -4.64 -11.03 -28.32
C MET A 269 -4.61 -11.59 -29.76
N PHE A 270 -4.78 -12.91 -29.92
CA PHE A 270 -5.19 -13.57 -31.16
C PHE A 270 -6.26 -14.60 -30.80
N GLY A 271 -7.45 -14.48 -31.37
CA GLY A 271 -8.64 -15.27 -31.01
C GLY A 271 -8.34 -16.77 -30.87
N GLY A 272 -8.94 -17.42 -29.88
CA GLY A 272 -8.71 -18.85 -29.67
C GLY A 272 -9.08 -19.37 -28.27
N ASN A 273 -9.17 -18.50 -27.28
CA ASN A 273 -9.85 -18.75 -26.01
C ASN A 273 -10.05 -17.40 -25.29
N PRO A 274 -11.17 -17.17 -24.59
CA PRO A 274 -11.55 -15.82 -24.16
C PRO A 274 -10.75 -15.23 -22.98
N GLN A 275 -9.79 -15.94 -22.36
CA GLN A 275 -9.07 -15.40 -21.20
C GLN A 275 -7.58 -15.77 -21.21
N ASN A 276 -6.72 -14.75 -21.27
CA ASN A 276 -5.28 -14.88 -21.01
C ASN A 276 -4.93 -14.65 -19.53
N GLY A 277 -5.84 -14.05 -18.76
CA GLY A 277 -5.73 -13.88 -17.31
C GLY A 277 -6.39 -12.59 -16.84
N SER A 278 -6.29 -12.30 -15.54
CA SER A 278 -6.77 -11.02 -15.00
C SER A 278 -5.80 -10.42 -13.99
N LEU A 279 -5.89 -9.12 -13.79
CA LEU A 279 -5.20 -8.39 -12.73
C LEU A 279 -6.23 -7.89 -11.73
N ALA A 280 -6.08 -8.24 -10.46
CA ALA A 280 -6.89 -7.65 -9.40
C ALA A 280 -6.10 -6.56 -8.68
N ILE A 281 -6.65 -5.35 -8.64
CA ILE A 281 -6.18 -4.28 -7.77
C ILE A 281 -7.21 -4.13 -6.66
N TYR A 282 -6.80 -4.23 -5.39
CA TYR A 282 -7.74 -4.09 -4.27
C TYR A 282 -7.11 -3.38 -3.08
N ILE A 283 -7.96 -2.84 -2.20
CA ILE A 283 -7.52 -2.28 -0.92
C ILE A 283 -7.42 -3.40 0.10
N LYS A 284 -6.24 -3.57 0.68
CA LYS A 284 -6.01 -4.47 1.82
C LYS A 284 -5.96 -3.68 3.10
N ARG A 285 -6.61 -4.19 4.15
CA ARG A 285 -6.66 -3.57 5.48
C ARG A 285 -5.91 -4.41 6.52
N MET A 286 -5.26 -3.72 7.47
CA MET A 286 -4.44 -4.29 8.54
C MET A 286 -4.66 -3.52 9.83
N ALA A 287 -4.96 -4.17 10.95
CA ALA A 287 -5.15 -3.46 12.23
C ALA A 287 -3.83 -3.12 12.93
N SER A 288 -2.77 -3.91 12.74
CA SER A 288 -1.51 -3.70 13.45
C SER A 288 -0.32 -4.22 12.65
N ILE A 289 0.72 -3.39 12.58
CA ILE A 289 2.02 -3.77 12.00
C ILE A 289 2.82 -4.57 13.04
N GLY A 290 2.82 -4.15 14.30
CA GLY A 290 3.59 -4.81 15.36
C GLY A 290 3.07 -6.21 15.71
N LEU A 291 1.76 -6.44 15.59
CA LEU A 291 1.14 -7.74 15.78
C LEU A 291 1.13 -8.59 14.50
N ALA A 292 1.47 -8.04 13.33
CA ALA A 292 1.65 -8.82 12.12
C ALA A 292 2.93 -9.68 12.22
N GLY A 293 2.92 -10.87 11.61
CA GLY A 293 4.11 -11.74 11.54
C GLY A 293 3.98 -13.05 12.31
N ASP A 294 5.14 -13.65 12.58
CA ASP A 294 5.28 -15.00 13.12
C ASP A 294 4.71 -15.16 14.54
N PRO A 295 4.32 -16.38 14.95
CA PRO A 295 3.68 -16.66 16.24
C PRO A 295 4.62 -16.54 17.45
N THR A 296 5.72 -15.81 17.34
CA THR A 296 6.65 -15.59 18.45
C THR A 296 6.04 -14.62 19.48
N PRO A 297 6.37 -14.82 20.78
CA PRO A 297 6.03 -13.87 21.82
C PRO A 297 6.57 -12.48 21.48
N ILE A 298 5.76 -11.46 21.71
CA ILE A 298 6.13 -10.06 21.51
C ILE A 298 6.70 -9.53 22.81
N LYS A 299 7.93 -9.02 22.75
CA LYS A 299 8.60 -8.32 23.84
C LYS A 299 8.45 -6.81 23.67
N PRO A 300 8.55 -6.02 24.77
CA PRO A 300 8.58 -4.57 24.67
C PRO A 300 9.64 -4.05 23.68
N ASP A 301 10.84 -4.64 23.68
CA ASP A 301 11.94 -4.21 22.82
C ASP A 301 11.60 -4.37 21.32
N ASP A 302 10.96 -5.49 20.93
CA ASP A 302 10.54 -5.75 19.54
C ASP A 302 9.64 -4.62 18.99
N VAL A 303 8.79 -4.04 19.85
CA VAL A 303 7.89 -2.93 19.51
C VAL A 303 8.67 -1.61 19.45
N LEU A 304 9.52 -1.37 20.45
CA LEU A 304 10.23 -0.11 20.65
C LEU A 304 11.34 0.12 19.63
N THR A 305 11.88 -0.96 19.05
CA THR A 305 12.91 -0.91 18.00
C THR A 305 12.36 -1.20 16.61
N SER A 306 11.04 -1.36 16.44
CA SER A 306 10.44 -1.64 15.13
C SER A 306 10.68 -0.49 14.16
N ILE A 307 11.39 -0.80 13.07
CA ILE A 307 11.66 0.14 11.97
C ILE A 307 10.36 0.45 11.22
N GLU A 308 9.50 -0.55 11.04
CA GLU A 308 8.23 -0.41 10.33
C GLU A 308 7.30 0.57 11.07
N LEU A 309 7.19 0.45 12.40
CA LEU A 309 6.44 1.40 13.23
C LEU A 309 7.11 2.78 13.24
N ALA A 310 8.45 2.85 13.30
CA ALA A 310 9.18 4.12 13.27
C ALA A 310 9.02 4.86 11.93
N SER A 311 8.96 4.14 10.80
CA SER A 311 8.82 4.69 9.45
C SER A 311 7.51 5.46 9.24
N ARG A 312 6.53 5.25 10.12
CA ARG A 312 5.24 5.94 10.12
C ARG A 312 5.34 7.44 10.46
N GLN A 313 6.49 7.89 10.94
CA GLN A 313 6.84 9.31 11.09
C GLN A 313 6.91 10.04 9.75
N CYS A 314 7.13 9.30 8.67
CA CYS A 314 7.23 9.88 7.36
C CYS A 314 5.87 10.20 6.74
N PRO A 315 5.78 11.27 5.93
CA PRO A 315 4.70 11.45 4.98
C PRO A 315 4.61 10.23 4.03
N PRO A 316 3.39 9.78 3.64
CA PRO A 316 3.21 8.61 2.78
C PRO A 316 3.99 8.67 1.45
N GLN A 317 4.27 9.86 0.92
CA GLN A 317 5.12 10.09 -0.26
C GLN A 317 6.54 9.56 -0.07
N LYS A 318 7.14 9.85 1.10
CA LYS A 318 8.49 9.40 1.43
C LYS A 318 8.51 7.90 1.76
N ILE A 319 7.42 7.38 2.34
CA ILE A 319 7.26 5.94 2.54
C ILE A 319 7.21 5.24 1.18
N ALA A 320 6.41 5.76 0.24
CA ALA A 320 6.25 5.21 -1.10
C ALA A 320 7.56 5.22 -1.91
N SER A 321 8.35 6.30 -1.81
CA SER A 321 9.62 6.43 -2.52
C SER A 321 10.81 5.81 -1.80
N SER A 322 10.60 5.13 -0.67
CA SER A 322 11.68 4.67 0.23
C SER A 322 12.65 5.79 0.63
N GLY A 323 12.22 7.05 0.53
CA GLY A 323 12.93 8.24 0.98
C GLY A 323 12.67 8.54 2.46
N CYS A 324 12.06 7.61 3.19
CA CYS A 324 12.18 7.56 4.64
C CYS A 324 13.60 7.19 4.98
N ASP A 325 14.43 8.19 5.27
CA ASP A 325 15.80 7.97 5.66
C ASP A 325 15.87 6.95 6.81
N ALA A 326 16.87 6.07 6.75
CA ALA A 326 17.24 5.16 7.84
C ALA A 326 17.63 5.90 9.15
N THR A 327 17.63 7.24 9.13
CA THR A 327 17.74 8.12 10.30
C THR A 327 16.42 8.26 11.06
N ASN A 328 15.35 7.59 10.64
CA ASN A 328 14.17 7.39 11.49
C ASN A 328 14.59 6.60 12.74
N SER A 329 14.99 7.39 13.73
CA SER A 329 15.10 7.06 15.14
C SER A 329 14.00 6.07 15.53
N SER A 330 14.37 4.98 16.21
CA SER A 330 13.45 3.92 16.66
C SER A 330 12.16 4.48 17.29
N VAL A 331 11.09 3.67 17.41
CA VAL A 331 9.87 4.11 18.12
C VAL A 331 10.22 4.70 19.49
N ARG A 332 11.18 4.08 20.19
CA ARG A 332 11.77 4.58 21.43
C ARG A 332 12.28 6.02 21.30
N GLU A 333 13.22 6.27 20.39
CA GLU A 333 13.81 7.60 20.23
C GLU A 333 12.79 8.64 19.77
N ALA A 334 11.86 8.26 18.90
CA ALA A 334 10.83 9.14 18.38
C ALA A 334 9.87 9.60 19.48
N VAL A 335 9.50 8.69 20.37
CA VAL A 335 8.72 8.97 21.57
C VAL A 335 9.55 9.78 22.56
N ALA A 336 10.75 9.34 22.93
CA ALA A 336 11.60 10.04 23.90
C ALA A 336 11.89 11.49 23.47
N THR A 337 12.17 11.73 22.19
CA THR A 337 12.37 13.08 21.65
C THR A 337 11.13 13.96 21.83
N ALA A 338 9.94 13.40 21.62
CA ALA A 338 8.70 14.14 21.77
C ALA A 338 8.33 14.39 23.24
N LEU A 339 8.76 13.53 24.16
CA LEU A 339 8.51 13.67 25.60
C LEU A 339 9.39 14.72 26.28
N LYS A 340 10.45 15.21 25.62
CA LYS A 340 11.28 16.32 26.14
C LYS A 340 10.48 17.56 26.52
N ALA A 341 9.43 17.87 25.75
CA ALA A 341 8.55 18.99 26.05
C ALA A 341 7.79 18.86 27.40
N VAL A 342 7.75 17.66 27.97
CA VAL A 342 7.18 17.38 29.31
C VAL A 342 8.29 17.24 30.35
N ASP A 343 9.39 16.59 29.98
CA ASP A 343 10.55 16.40 30.84
C ASP A 343 11.87 16.50 30.07
N ASP A 344 12.55 17.65 30.16
CA ASP A 344 13.82 17.93 29.48
C ASP A 344 14.95 16.96 29.87
N ALA A 345 14.81 16.28 31.01
CA ALA A 345 15.74 15.24 31.46
C ALA A 345 15.62 13.93 30.66
N ILE A 346 14.59 13.75 29.81
CA ILE A 346 14.46 12.60 28.91
C ILE A 346 15.34 12.81 27.70
N VAL A 347 16.37 11.97 27.53
CA VAL A 347 17.23 11.99 26.33
C VAL A 347 16.74 10.93 25.34
N ALA A 348 16.83 11.21 24.04
CA ALA A 348 16.32 10.32 22.98
C ALA A 348 16.92 8.90 23.03
N THR A 349 18.17 8.78 23.47
CA THR A 349 18.92 7.53 23.61
C THR A 349 18.71 6.83 24.95
N SER A 350 17.88 7.38 25.84
CA SER A 350 17.68 6.83 27.18
C SER A 350 16.95 5.49 27.13
N PRO A 351 17.28 4.54 28.03
CA PRO A 351 16.43 3.39 28.29
C PRO A 351 15.02 3.82 28.66
N VAL A 352 14.01 3.05 28.26
CA VAL A 352 12.60 3.38 28.56
C VAL A 352 12.32 3.43 30.05
N ALA A 353 13.06 2.67 30.87
CA ALA A 353 13.01 2.77 32.33
C ALA A 353 13.22 4.20 32.87
N GLN A 354 13.95 5.04 32.14
CA GLN A 354 14.17 6.44 32.54
C GLN A 354 12.98 7.36 32.21
N VAL A 355 12.05 6.94 31.35
CA VAL A 355 10.84 7.73 31.02
C VAL A 355 9.97 7.91 32.25
N PHE A 356 9.84 6.85 33.06
CA PHE A 356 9.09 6.86 34.32
C PHE A 356 9.98 6.53 35.50
N ASP A 357 11.21 7.06 35.55
CA ASP A 357 12.03 6.91 36.74
C ASP A 357 11.41 7.66 37.92
N LEU A 358 10.61 6.93 38.70
CA LEU A 358 9.88 7.42 39.86
C LEU A 358 10.79 7.64 41.07
N THR A 359 12.08 7.30 40.99
CA THR A 359 13.05 7.53 42.07
C THR A 359 13.61 8.94 42.05
N THR A 360 13.58 9.60 40.88
CA THR A 360 13.99 11.00 40.73
C THR A 360 12.91 11.95 41.24
N ASP A 361 13.30 12.88 42.12
CA ASP A 361 12.42 13.90 42.67
C ASP A 361 11.75 14.73 41.56
N GLY A 362 10.43 14.91 41.65
CA GLY A 362 9.63 15.67 40.69
C GLY A 362 9.16 14.93 39.44
N ARG A 363 9.63 13.70 39.14
CA ARG A 363 9.09 12.93 37.99
C ARG A 363 7.72 12.32 38.27
N LYS A 364 7.43 11.98 39.53
CA LYS A 364 6.11 11.46 39.93
C LYS A 364 4.97 12.40 39.52
N SER A 365 5.16 13.72 39.58
CA SER A 365 4.13 14.70 39.22
C SER A 365 3.91 14.87 37.71
N LYS A 366 4.75 14.25 36.86
CA LYS A 366 4.68 14.35 35.39
C LYS A 366 4.09 13.11 34.73
N VAL A 367 3.83 12.03 35.47
CA VAL A 367 3.44 10.72 34.92
C VAL A 367 2.20 10.83 34.03
N TYR A 368 1.17 11.57 34.46
CA TYR A 368 -0.04 11.73 33.67
C TYR A 368 0.24 12.43 32.32
N ASP A 369 1.02 13.51 32.35
CA ASP A 369 1.36 14.31 31.17
C ASP A 369 2.29 13.53 30.22
N LEU A 370 3.18 12.70 30.75
CA LEU A 370 4.01 11.77 29.97
C LEU A 370 3.16 10.72 29.27
N CYS A 371 2.22 10.06 29.97
CA CYS A 371 1.30 9.09 29.36
C CYS A 371 0.41 9.73 28.29
N GLN A 372 -0.12 10.92 28.56
CA GLN A 372 -0.89 11.69 27.59
C GLN A 372 -0.07 12.03 26.34
N SER A 373 1.19 12.41 26.55
CA SER A 373 2.10 12.74 25.45
C SER A 373 2.49 11.49 24.65
N ILE A 374 2.71 10.34 25.29
CA ILE A 374 2.95 9.06 24.59
C ILE A 374 1.78 8.75 23.66
N ARG A 375 0.53 8.81 24.15
CA ARG A 375 -0.68 8.59 23.33
C ARG A 375 -0.73 9.53 22.13
N THR A 376 -0.52 10.81 22.41
CA THR A 376 -0.59 11.85 21.39
C THR A 376 0.47 11.63 20.32
N VAL A 377 1.70 11.34 20.73
CA VAL A 377 2.83 11.10 19.82
C VAL A 377 2.61 9.85 19.00
N ALA A 378 2.24 8.74 19.63
CA ALA A 378 1.96 7.48 18.94
C ALA A 378 0.83 7.63 17.90
N ARG A 379 -0.24 8.34 18.23
CA ARG A 379 -1.37 8.51 17.31
C ARG A 379 -1.15 9.56 16.24
N THR A 380 -0.54 10.70 16.58
CA THR A 380 -0.49 11.88 15.68
C THR A 380 0.83 12.00 14.94
N LYS A 381 1.97 11.84 15.63
CA LYS A 381 3.30 11.95 15.05
C LYS A 381 3.70 10.64 14.35
N LEU A 382 3.49 9.52 15.03
CA LEU A 382 3.76 8.19 14.46
C LEU A 382 2.59 7.65 13.65
N GLN A 383 1.43 8.32 13.60
CA GLN A 383 0.26 7.89 12.82
C GLN A 383 -0.10 6.39 13.00
N LEU A 384 0.09 5.86 14.21
CA LEU A 384 -0.14 4.45 14.51
C LEU A 384 -1.62 4.15 14.61
N SER A 385 -2.02 2.95 14.20
CA SER A 385 -3.37 2.46 14.44
C SER A 385 -3.66 2.43 15.95
N THR A 386 -4.93 2.40 16.35
CA THR A 386 -5.31 2.25 17.76
C THR A 386 -4.61 1.05 18.41
N LEU A 387 -4.49 -0.06 17.69
CA LEU A 387 -3.90 -1.28 18.22
C LEU A 387 -2.36 -1.19 18.35
N ASP A 388 -1.67 -0.57 17.38
CA ASP A 388 -0.23 -0.32 17.49
C ASP A 388 0.09 0.76 18.52
N GLU A 389 -0.77 1.76 18.68
CA GLU A 389 -0.64 2.78 19.72
C GLU A 389 -0.80 2.16 21.12
N MET A 390 -1.78 1.27 21.31
CA MET A 390 -1.91 0.45 22.52
C MET A 390 -0.65 -0.41 22.74
N LEU A 391 -0.11 -1.02 21.69
CA LEU A 391 1.08 -1.86 21.76
C LEU A 391 2.34 -1.06 22.17
N VAL A 392 2.52 0.16 21.65
CA VAL A 392 3.60 1.06 22.07
C VAL A 392 3.45 1.48 23.53
N ARG A 393 2.23 1.82 23.97
CA ARG A 393 1.98 2.12 25.39
C ARG A 393 2.24 0.93 26.29
N TRP A 394 1.79 -0.25 25.89
CA TRP A 394 2.07 -1.49 26.60
C TRP A 394 3.58 -1.66 26.77
N ALA A 395 4.35 -1.58 25.68
CA ALA A 395 5.79 -1.74 25.70
C ALA A 395 6.47 -0.73 26.62
N ILE A 396 6.11 0.57 26.51
CA ILE A 396 6.71 1.62 27.33
C ILE A 396 6.39 1.42 28.82
N THR A 397 5.12 1.20 29.14
CA THR A 397 4.68 1.08 30.55
C THR A 397 5.11 -0.23 31.20
N LYS A 398 5.32 -1.29 30.40
CA LYS A 398 5.87 -2.57 30.85
C LYS A 398 7.37 -2.46 31.12
N ASP A 399 8.14 -1.96 30.15
CA ASP A 399 9.61 -1.86 30.23
C ASP A 399 10.07 -0.86 31.30
N SER A 400 9.24 0.15 31.59
CA SER A 400 9.49 1.10 32.69
C SER A 400 9.06 0.64 34.08
N GLY A 401 8.35 -0.49 34.18
CA GLY A 401 7.76 -0.94 35.45
C GLY A 401 6.52 -0.17 35.91
N LEU A 402 6.07 0.85 35.17
CA LEU A 402 4.88 1.64 35.54
C LEU A 402 3.62 0.78 35.67
N GLN A 403 3.47 -0.29 34.87
CA GLN A 403 2.34 -1.22 35.01
C GLN A 403 2.27 -1.86 36.40
N ALA A 404 3.42 -2.23 36.99
CA ALA A 404 3.47 -2.80 38.33
C ALA A 404 3.04 -1.77 39.39
N GLU A 405 3.50 -0.54 39.23
CA GLU A 405 3.17 0.59 40.11
C GLU A 405 1.68 0.97 40.04
N LEU A 406 1.06 0.95 38.86
CA LEU A 406 -0.37 1.19 38.68
C LEU A 406 -1.25 0.03 39.18
N SER A 407 -0.70 -1.18 39.22
CA SER A 407 -1.42 -2.37 39.70
C SER A 407 -1.51 -2.40 41.23
N ASP A 408 -0.55 -1.80 41.93
CA ASP A 408 -0.57 -1.62 43.39
C ASP A 408 -1.47 -0.42 43.79
N PRO A 409 -2.56 -0.63 44.56
CA PRO A 409 -3.46 0.45 44.94
C PRO A 409 -2.81 1.60 45.72
N SER A 410 -1.84 1.30 46.60
CA SER A 410 -1.17 2.29 47.44
C SER A 410 -0.24 3.17 46.61
N LYS A 411 0.54 2.54 45.73
CA LYS A 411 1.46 3.25 44.84
C LYS A 411 0.70 4.07 43.79
N ALA A 412 -0.37 3.51 43.22
CA ALA A 412 -1.24 4.23 42.30
C ALA A 412 -1.88 5.48 42.95
N ALA A 413 -2.36 5.37 44.20
CA ALA A 413 -2.89 6.52 44.94
C ALA A 413 -1.82 7.58 45.21
N THR A 414 -0.59 7.17 45.52
CA THR A 414 0.55 8.08 45.69
C THR A 414 0.89 8.81 44.40
N LEU A 415 0.92 8.11 43.26
CA LEU A 415 1.14 8.72 41.95
C LEU A 415 0.03 9.71 41.58
N ALA A 416 -1.23 9.36 41.85
CA ALA A 416 -2.38 10.23 41.63
C ALA A 416 -2.25 11.54 42.43
N ALA A 417 -1.97 11.44 43.73
CA ALA A 417 -1.78 12.59 44.61
C ALA A 417 -0.56 13.46 44.25
N ALA A 418 0.43 12.88 43.58
CA ALA A 418 1.62 13.60 43.13
C ALA A 418 1.36 14.47 41.88
N GLN A 419 0.31 14.21 41.10
CA GLN A 419 -0.02 15.04 39.94
C GLN A 419 -0.47 16.42 40.45
N LYS A 420 0.38 17.44 40.30
CA LYS A 420 0.06 18.83 40.66
C LYS A 420 0.45 19.75 39.51
N PRO A 421 -0.35 20.78 39.19
CA PRO A 421 -1.55 21.24 39.90
C PRO A 421 -2.86 20.51 39.54
N LYS A 422 -2.84 19.56 38.60
CA LYS A 422 -4.04 18.86 38.13
C LYS A 422 -4.54 17.86 39.17
N ALA A 423 -5.80 17.96 39.60
CA ALA A 423 -6.43 16.91 40.39
C ALA A 423 -6.67 15.69 39.50
N VAL A 424 -5.78 14.69 39.58
CA VAL A 424 -5.85 13.44 38.80
C VAL A 424 -6.22 12.29 39.73
N THR A 425 -7.26 11.52 39.40
CA THR A 425 -7.63 10.32 40.16
C THR A 425 -6.80 9.11 39.73
N VAL A 426 -6.83 8.03 40.53
CA VAL A 426 -6.24 6.74 40.12
C VAL A 426 -6.87 6.22 38.83
N ALA A 427 -8.18 6.42 38.66
CA ALA A 427 -8.89 6.03 37.45
C ALA A 427 -8.38 6.81 36.24
N ASP A 428 -8.15 8.12 36.38
CA ASP A 428 -7.60 8.96 35.31
C ASP A 428 -6.18 8.53 34.92
N LEU A 429 -5.31 8.23 35.90
CA LEU A 429 -3.97 7.71 35.64
C LEU A 429 -3.99 6.39 34.88
N LYS A 430 -4.79 5.41 35.34
CA LYS A 430 -4.93 4.12 34.64
C LYS A 430 -5.49 4.33 33.25
N ASN A 431 -6.56 5.12 33.13
CA ASN A 431 -7.17 5.42 31.86
C ASN A 431 -6.27 6.20 30.92
N MET A 432 -5.23 6.91 31.40
CA MET A 432 -4.27 7.62 30.57
C MET A 432 -3.05 6.78 30.20
N CYS A 433 -2.52 6.01 31.14
CA CYS A 433 -1.30 5.22 30.95
C CYS A 433 -1.62 3.82 30.41
N TRP A 434 -2.26 3.00 31.24
CA TRP A 434 -2.58 1.60 30.98
C TRP A 434 -3.73 1.14 31.87
N ASN A 435 -4.81 0.66 31.26
CA ASN A 435 -6.00 0.17 31.97
C ASN A 435 -6.35 -1.27 31.58
N THR A 436 -7.34 -1.84 32.29
CA THR A 436 -7.82 -3.20 32.05
C THR A 436 -8.37 -3.38 30.63
N GLY A 437 -9.06 -2.38 30.07
CA GLY A 437 -9.61 -2.47 28.73
C GLY A 437 -8.54 -2.51 27.63
N ASP A 438 -7.45 -1.76 27.79
CA ASP A 438 -6.27 -1.84 26.91
C ASP A 438 -5.63 -3.23 26.97
N ASP A 439 -5.44 -3.78 28.19
CA ASP A 439 -4.84 -5.11 28.40
C ASP A 439 -5.72 -6.23 27.82
N GLU A 440 -7.02 -6.20 28.10
CA GLU A 440 -7.99 -7.15 27.55
C GLU A 440 -8.01 -7.12 26.03
N THR A 441 -8.06 -5.92 25.44
CA THR A 441 -8.06 -5.75 23.96
C THR A 441 -6.79 -6.32 23.35
N LEU A 442 -5.62 -5.89 23.84
CA LEU A 442 -4.34 -6.27 23.24
C LEU A 442 -4.07 -7.78 23.42
N ARG A 443 -4.36 -8.34 24.59
CA ARG A 443 -4.21 -9.77 24.85
C ARG A 443 -5.20 -10.62 24.06
N ALA A 444 -6.46 -10.20 23.95
CA ALA A 444 -7.46 -10.94 23.19
C ALA A 444 -7.07 -11.01 21.70
N VAL A 445 -6.66 -9.88 21.12
CA VAL A 445 -6.21 -9.85 19.72
C VAL A 445 -4.93 -10.65 19.53
N ALA A 446 -3.91 -10.47 20.38
CA ALA A 446 -2.68 -11.27 20.32
C ALA A 446 -2.96 -12.78 20.42
N LYS A 447 -3.83 -13.19 21.36
CA LYS A 447 -4.24 -14.59 21.53
C LYS A 447 -4.93 -15.16 20.28
N SER A 448 -5.82 -14.38 19.65
CA SER A 448 -6.48 -14.77 18.39
C SER A 448 -5.45 -15.03 17.27
N LEU A 449 -4.36 -14.26 17.28
CA LEU A 449 -3.23 -14.40 16.36
C LEU A 449 -2.22 -15.50 16.79
N LYS A 450 -2.50 -16.25 17.86
CA LYS A 450 -1.60 -17.23 18.48
C LYS A 450 -0.26 -16.62 18.91
N ARG A 451 -0.29 -15.37 19.35
CA ARG A 451 0.85 -14.64 19.92
C ARG A 451 0.62 -14.39 21.41
N SER A 452 1.70 -14.28 22.16
CA SER A 452 1.67 -13.88 23.58
C SER A 452 2.46 -12.60 23.79
N LEU A 453 1.99 -11.75 24.70
CA LEU A 453 2.75 -10.61 25.20
C LEU A 453 3.59 -11.08 26.38
N SER A 454 4.92 -11.03 26.26
CA SER A 454 5.85 -11.48 27.31
C SER A 454 6.21 -10.39 28.30
#